data_AF-A0AAE7QCS6-F1
#
_entry.id   AF-A0AAE7QCS6-F1
#
_cell.length_a   1.000
_cell.length_b   1.000
_cell.length_c   1.000
_cell.angle_alpha   90.00
_cell.angle_beta   90.00
_cell.angle_gamma   90.00
#
_symmetry.space_group_name_H-M   'P 1'
#
loop_
_entity.id
_entity.type
_entity.pdbx_description
1 polymer ?
#
loop_
_entity_poly.entity_id
_entity_poly.type
_entity_poly.pdbx_seq_one_letter_code
_entity_poly.pdbx_strand_id
1 'polypeptide(L)'
;MVQLVPYEEQYKERLKQFYQPAEALKYTQLPEYSIEEINDNVHGVVIINQNQTIGFFLLHRTDRRFQYTDDNQPLLLTNLIMDHSYSGKGHGKQYIYKLEI
;
A
#
# COMPACT_ATOMS: atom_id res chain seq x y z
N MET A 1 14.93 -1.51 8.74
CA MET A 1 14.83 -0.32 7.87
C MET A 1 13.67 -0.57 6.93
N VAL A 2 12.74 0.37 6.85
CA VAL A 2 11.59 0.28 5.94
C VAL A 2 11.98 0.82 4.56
N GLN A 3 11.56 0.16 3.48
CA GLN A 3 11.79 0.54 2.08
C GLN A 3 10.47 0.51 1.31
N LEU A 4 10.36 1.39 0.33
CA LEU A 4 9.24 1.45 -0.61
C LEU A 4 9.77 1.15 -1.99
N VAL A 5 9.19 0.14 -2.61
CA VAL A 5 9.60 -0.29 -3.94
C VAL A 5 8.36 -0.41 -4.82
N PRO A 6 8.47 -0.14 -6.13
CA PRO A 6 7.39 -0.43 -7.07
C PRO A 6 6.96 -1.90 -6.97
N TYR A 7 5.68 -2.15 -7.17
CA TYR A 7 5.19 -3.51 -7.33
C TYR A 7 5.78 -4.17 -8.58
N GLU A 8 6.18 -5.42 -8.41
CA GLU A 8 6.66 -6.34 -9.44
C GLU A 8 6.06 -7.73 -9.16
N GLU A 9 5.91 -8.56 -10.20
CA GLU A 9 5.23 -9.85 -10.12
C GLU A 9 5.83 -10.78 -9.04
N GLN A 10 7.13 -10.66 -8.75
CA GLN A 10 7.83 -11.42 -7.70
C GLN A 10 7.20 -11.26 -6.30
N TYR A 11 6.51 -10.16 -6.03
CA TYR A 11 5.87 -9.91 -4.73
C TYR A 11 4.46 -10.51 -4.64
N LYS A 12 3.85 -10.91 -5.75
CA LYS A 12 2.44 -11.32 -5.84
C LYS A 12 2.08 -12.44 -4.88
N GLU A 13 2.87 -13.51 -4.87
CA GLU A 13 2.59 -14.68 -4.04
C GLU A 13 2.64 -14.35 -2.55
N ARG A 14 3.58 -13.49 -2.14
CA ARG A 14 3.65 -13.02 -0.75
C ARG A 14 2.50 -12.08 -0.39
N LEU A 15 2.06 -11.25 -1.32
CA LEU A 15 0.94 -10.31 -1.13
C LEU A 15 -0.42 -11.01 -1.01
N LYS A 16 -0.64 -12.10 -1.77
CA LYS A 16 -1.83 -12.96 -1.63
C LYS A 16 -1.95 -13.64 -0.26
N GLN A 17 -0.84 -13.82 0.44
CA GLN A 17 -0.81 -14.41 1.78
C GLN A 17 -1.15 -13.41 2.89
N PHE A 18 -1.40 -12.15 2.56
CA PHE A 18 -1.80 -11.16 3.55
C PHE A 18 -3.12 -11.56 4.18
N TYR A 19 -3.22 -11.41 5.50
CA TYR A 19 -4.48 -11.56 6.20
C TYR A 19 -4.79 -10.31 7.02
N GLN A 20 -6.08 -10.10 7.22
CA GLN A 20 -6.62 -9.09 8.13
C GLN A 20 -7.83 -9.64 8.88
N PRO A 21 -8.06 -9.20 10.12
CA PRO A 21 -9.35 -9.35 10.78
C PRO A 21 -10.46 -8.72 9.93
N ALA A 22 -11.67 -9.29 9.98
CA ALA A 22 -12.81 -8.85 9.19
C ALA A 22 -13.19 -7.38 9.45
N GLU A 23 -12.96 -6.89 10.67
CA GLU A 23 -13.20 -5.50 11.05
C GLU A 23 -12.27 -4.52 10.31
N ALA A 24 -11.02 -4.92 10.06
CA ALA A 24 -10.05 -4.09 9.36
C ALA A 24 -10.36 -4.02 7.85
N LEU A 25 -10.92 -5.10 7.28
CA LEU A 25 -11.34 -5.15 5.87
C LEU A 25 -12.53 -4.23 5.53
N LYS A 26 -13.14 -3.57 6.53
CA LYS A 26 -14.12 -2.50 6.29
C LYS A 26 -13.49 -1.21 5.79
N TYR A 27 -12.20 -1.02 6.04
CA TYR A 27 -11.48 0.23 5.77
C TYR A 27 -10.35 0.06 4.74
N THR A 28 -10.03 -1.16 4.34
CA THR A 28 -9.01 -1.47 3.35
C THR A 28 -9.33 -2.79 2.64
N GLN A 29 -8.61 -3.09 1.56
CA GLN A 29 -8.77 -4.29 0.76
C GLN A 29 -7.49 -5.14 0.80
N LEU A 30 -7.63 -6.46 0.66
CA LEU A 30 -6.46 -7.34 0.52
C LEU A 30 -5.74 -7.07 -0.81
N PRO A 31 -4.40 -7.17 -0.85
CA PRO A 31 -3.62 -6.88 -2.05
C PRO A 31 -4.00 -7.73 -3.25
N GLU A 32 -4.47 -8.97 -3.03
CA GLU A 32 -4.85 -9.88 -4.12
C GLU A 32 -5.93 -9.29 -5.04
N TYR A 33 -6.81 -8.44 -4.51
CA TYR A 33 -7.84 -7.75 -5.29
C TYR A 33 -7.33 -6.40 -5.83
N SER A 34 -6.47 -5.71 -5.07
CA SER A 34 -5.97 -4.38 -5.45
C SER A 34 -4.87 -4.42 -6.52
N ILE A 35 -4.12 -5.52 -6.64
CA ILE A 35 -3.11 -5.70 -7.70
C ILE A 35 -3.76 -5.66 -9.09
N GLU A 36 -5.01 -6.12 -9.22
CA GLU A 36 -5.75 -6.10 -10.49
C GLU A 36 -6.08 -4.68 -10.96
N GLU A 37 -6.03 -3.68 -10.07
CA GLU A 37 -6.28 -2.28 -10.41
C GLU A 37 -5.07 -1.59 -11.06
N ILE A 38 -3.88 -2.20 -10.98
CA ILE A 38 -2.63 -1.59 -11.45
C ILE A 38 -2.65 -1.41 -12.96
N ASN A 39 -2.35 -0.19 -13.40
CA ASN A 39 -2.26 0.22 -14.80
C ASN A 39 -1.39 1.48 -14.95
N ASP A 40 -1.36 2.09 -16.14
CA ASP A 40 -0.54 3.27 -16.44
C ASP A 40 -0.77 4.46 -15.50
N ASN A 41 -1.95 4.56 -14.86
CA ASN A 41 -2.31 5.64 -13.95
C ASN A 41 -2.50 5.19 -12.48
N VAL A 42 -2.30 3.91 -12.19
CA VAL A 42 -2.47 3.32 -10.86
C VAL A 42 -1.27 2.43 -10.56
N HIS A 43 -0.42 2.87 -9.65
CA HIS A 43 0.84 2.19 -9.36
C HIS A 43 0.78 1.48 -8.00
N GLY A 44 1.12 0.20 -7.97
CA GLY A 44 1.29 -0.53 -6.71
C GLY A 44 2.65 -0.23 -6.09
N VAL A 45 2.66 -0.10 -4.76
CA VAL A 45 3.88 0.09 -3.98
C VAL A 45 3.93 -0.95 -2.87
N VAL A 46 5.07 -1.63 -2.76
CA VAL A 46 5.34 -2.65 -1.76
C VAL A 46 6.17 -2.05 -0.62
N ILE A 47 5.74 -2.30 0.61
CA ILE A 47 6.43 -1.89 1.83
C ILE A 47 7.27 -3.07 2.32
N ILE A 48 8.59 -2.90 2.32
CA ILE A 48 9.55 -3.91 2.76
C ILE A 48 10.17 -3.48 4.09
N ASN A 49 10.28 -4.39 5.05
CA ASN A 49 11.08 -4.19 6.26
C ASN A 49 11.89 -5.45 6.55
N GLN A 50 13.19 -5.30 6.81
CA GLN A 50 14.10 -6.43 7.09
C GLN A 50 13.98 -7.55 6.04
N ASN A 51 13.91 -7.16 4.75
CA ASN A 51 13.76 -8.05 3.59
C ASN A 51 12.41 -8.81 3.53
N GLN A 52 11.45 -8.46 4.37
CA GLN A 52 10.10 -9.03 4.35
C GLN A 52 9.12 -8.03 3.75
N THR A 53 8.25 -8.50 2.86
CA THR A 53 7.10 -7.72 2.41
C THR A 53 6.08 -7.68 3.55
N ILE A 54 5.81 -6.48 4.06
CA ILE A 54 4.96 -6.26 5.23
C ILE A 54 3.74 -5.39 4.93
N GLY A 55 3.70 -4.72 3.78
CA GLY A 55 2.60 -3.86 3.41
C GLY A 55 2.51 -3.57 1.92
N PHE A 56 1.38 -2.96 1.54
CA PHE A 56 1.05 -2.62 0.16
C PHE A 56 0.09 -1.43 0.13
N PHE A 57 0.14 -0.64 -0.94
CA PHE A 57 -0.85 0.39 -1.24
C PHE A 57 -0.81 0.74 -2.73
N LEU A 58 -1.83 1.47 -3.19
CA LEU A 58 -1.90 2.00 -4.55
C LEU A 58 -1.69 3.53 -4.53
N LEU A 59 -1.04 4.03 -5.59
CA LEU A 59 -0.93 5.46 -5.91
C LEU A 59 -1.69 5.73 -7.20
N HIS A 60 -2.75 6.53 -7.12
CA HIS A 60 -3.53 6.95 -8.28
C HIS A 60 -3.06 8.32 -8.77
N ARG A 61 -2.78 8.41 -10.06
CA ARG A 61 -2.55 9.64 -10.81
C ARG A 61 -3.79 10.10 -11.60
N THR A 62 -4.95 9.54 -11.30
CA THR A 62 -6.23 9.85 -11.96
C THR A 62 -6.83 11.15 -11.43
N ASP A 63 -7.85 11.69 -12.11
CA ASP A 63 -8.49 12.95 -11.73
C ASP A 63 -9.24 12.91 -10.39
N ARG A 64 -9.44 11.72 -9.82
CA ARG A 64 -9.95 11.56 -8.44
C ARG A 64 -9.13 12.33 -7.40
N ARG A 65 -7.84 12.55 -7.65
CA ARG A 65 -6.97 13.35 -6.77
C ARG A 65 -7.51 14.76 -6.50
N PHE A 66 -8.21 15.36 -7.49
CA PHE A 66 -8.76 16.71 -7.39
C PHE A 66 -10.00 16.82 -6.50
N GLN A 67 -10.53 15.70 -6.00
CA GLN A 67 -11.58 15.72 -4.96
C GLN A 67 -11.00 16.12 -3.59
N TYR A 68 -9.68 16.06 -3.43
CA TYR A 68 -9.01 16.23 -2.13
C TYR A 68 -8.04 17.41 -2.09
N THR A 69 -7.55 17.91 -3.23
CA THR A 69 -6.63 19.05 -3.33
C THR A 69 -6.63 19.65 -4.75
N ASP A 70 -6.39 20.95 -4.86
CA ASP A 70 -6.23 21.68 -6.12
C ASP A 70 -4.75 21.72 -6.60
N ASP A 71 -3.84 21.04 -5.89
CA ASP A 71 -2.44 20.97 -6.29
C ASP A 71 -2.27 20.30 -7.65
N ASN A 72 -1.27 20.75 -8.41
CA ASN A 72 -1.07 20.28 -9.79
C ASN A 72 -0.40 18.89 -9.92
N GLN A 73 0.19 18.35 -8.84
CA GLN A 73 0.87 17.04 -8.85
C GLN A 73 0.61 16.10 -7.64
N PRO A 74 -0.59 16.04 -7.03
CA PRO A 74 -0.84 15.13 -5.94
C PRO A 74 -0.98 13.69 -6.45
N LEU A 75 -0.51 12.71 -5.68
CA LEU A 75 -0.86 11.31 -5.86
C LEU A 75 -1.88 10.92 -4.79
N LEU A 76 -2.96 10.26 -5.19
CA LEU A 76 -3.95 9.76 -4.24
C LEU A 76 -3.54 8.37 -3.77
N LEU A 77 -3.24 8.24 -2.48
CA LEU A 77 -2.92 6.96 -1.83
C LEU A 77 -4.20 6.24 -1.42
N THR A 78 -4.36 4.98 -1.83
CA THR A 78 -5.51 4.13 -1.51
C THR A 78 -5.06 2.71 -1.14
N ASN A 79 -6.00 1.91 -0.64
CA ASN A 79 -5.82 0.48 -0.33
C ASN A 79 -4.58 0.18 0.53
N LEU A 80 -4.23 1.10 1.43
CA LEU A 80 -3.11 0.91 2.34
C LEU A 80 -3.41 -0.22 3.30
N ILE A 81 -2.53 -1.21 3.31
CA ILE A 81 -2.64 -2.40 4.15
C ILE A 81 -1.27 -2.85 4.62
N MET A 82 -1.21 -3.30 5.88
CA MET A 82 -0.04 -3.98 6.45
C MET A 82 -0.47 -5.35 6.91
N ASP A 83 0.21 -6.41 6.47
CA ASP A 83 -0.11 -7.77 6.89
C ASP A 83 -0.21 -7.89 8.40
N HIS A 84 -1.34 -8.40 8.90
CA HIS A 84 -1.62 -8.45 10.32
C HIS A 84 -0.59 -9.29 11.11
N SER A 85 0.11 -10.24 10.47
CA SER A 85 1.22 -10.99 11.10
C SER A 85 2.37 -10.10 11.59
N TYR A 86 2.44 -8.86 11.12
CA TYR A 86 3.46 -7.87 11.48
C TYR A 86 2.93 -6.79 12.43
N SER A 87 1.66 -6.91 12.88
CA SER A 87 1.05 -6.02 13.87
C SER A 87 1.69 -6.17 15.26
N GLY A 88 1.61 -5.12 16.09
CA GLY A 88 2.16 -5.15 17.45
C GLY A 88 3.69 -4.92 17.55
N LYS A 89 4.38 -4.75 16.43
CA LYS A 89 5.84 -4.53 16.37
C LYS A 89 6.26 -3.07 16.09
N GLY A 90 5.31 -2.12 16.12
CA GLY A 90 5.59 -0.69 15.95
C GLY A 90 5.90 -0.23 14.51
N HIS A 91 5.74 -1.09 13.50
CA HIS A 91 6.08 -0.79 12.10
C HIS A 91 5.17 0.26 11.45
N GLY A 92 3.89 0.35 11.85
CA GLY A 92 2.93 1.27 11.24
C GLY A 92 3.33 2.75 11.32
N LYS A 93 3.93 3.19 12.43
CA LYS A 93 4.42 4.57 12.57
C LYS A 93 5.64 4.86 11.70
N GLN A 94 6.53 3.88 11.54
CA GLN A 94 7.82 4.08 10.86
C GLN A 94 7.69 4.30 9.35
N TYR A 95 6.62 3.79 8.75
CA TYR A 95 6.33 4.00 7.33
C TYR A 95 5.68 5.36 7.05
N ILE A 96 4.73 5.79 7.90
CA ILE A 96 4.09 7.12 7.74
C ILE A 96 5.14 8.23 7.75
N TYR A 97 6.14 8.16 8.63
CA TYR A 97 7.26 9.11 8.62
C TYR A 97 8.13 9.07 7.35
N LYS A 98 8.07 8.00 6.55
CA LYS A 98 8.72 7.94 5.22
C LYS A 98 7.82 8.44 4.08
N LEU A 99 6.51 8.53 4.31
CA LEU A 99 5.55 9.13 3.38
C LEU A 99 5.44 10.64 3.53
N GLU A 100 5.90 11.21 4.65
CA GLU A 100 6.12 12.65 4.81
C GLU A 100 7.30 13.07 3.91
N ILE A 101 7.01 13.21 2.61
CA ILE A 101 7.86 13.84 1.60
C ILE A 101 7.40 15.29 1.45
#